data_AF-A0A7W5DWD2-F1
#
_entry.id   AF-A0A7W5DWD2-F1
#
_cell.length_a   1.000
_cell.length_b   1.000
_cell.length_c   1.000
_cell.angle_alpha   90.00
_cell.angle_beta   90.00
_cell.angle_gamma   90.00
#
_symmetry.space_group_name_H-M   'P 1'
#
loop_
_entity.id
_entity.type
_entity.pdbx_description
1 polymer ?
#
loop_
_entity_poly.entity_id
_entity_poly.type
_entity_poly.pdbx_seq_one_letter_code
_entity_poly.pdbx_strand_id
1 'polypeptide(L)'
;MAIEMENDKASSIGSTFERRSETTDASGPASSARIHSIIRWISVILILGSILMIFRSLPFDQAMSAMKTWIAGLGFWGPVVLTLMYIVATVLFVPGTILTLVAGAIFGLGVGTVIVSIGSTIGASLAFLIARYAARDRVAKLAAGNRHFGAIDRAIGEGGWKIVGLLRLSPAIPFNLQNYLYGLTPVAFGPYVLTSWVAMLPGTFLYVYLGHVTGAAIGADRERSTAEWAMLAVGLLATVVVTVYVTRMANSKLKEQVSDETGTESFANDATRDESSGEASLETSEPRPNGNNASNLSGQTRTVLFVSIAIVMLAVATYVRVHAETIEKSLSGWFGPPRVEMTEKYSAVTSGPTVDHSQLNTLLQTYVNDDGWVDYEGVQKDEAKLNEYLEQIARAPFADLGRNEKLALLINAYNASTLKLVIENLPVESIRDIAESQRWDAVRWKVGGQTWSLNQIEHEQIRPNFAEPRIHFALVCAAVGCPPLRNTAYQGERIAEQLQQQTEYVHRHATWFEFESDESRLRLTRLYDWYRGDFKQAEGSVTNFAAKYSSELREAMEAEQSPTLDWLPYDWRLNGLNNQQPR
;
A
#
# COMPACT_ATOMS: atom_id res chain seq x y z
N MET A 1 28.67 -23.71 89.19
CA MET A 1 28.31 -25.14 89.22
C MET A 1 28.87 -25.73 87.93
N ALA A 2 30.18 -25.89 87.89
CA ALA A 2 30.95 -27.10 88.20
C ALA A 2 31.25 -27.85 86.88
N ILE A 3 32.49 -27.71 86.39
CA ILE A 3 33.53 -28.77 86.25
C ILE A 3 33.33 -29.52 84.91
N GLU A 4 34.12 -29.26 83.88
CA GLU A 4 35.45 -29.87 83.58
C GLU A 4 35.33 -31.34 83.11
N MET A 5 36.20 -31.73 82.17
CA MET A 5 36.31 -33.03 81.47
C MET A 5 35.36 -33.14 80.25
N GLU A 6 35.79 -33.52 79.04
CA GLU A 6 36.92 -34.37 78.69
C GLU A 6 37.34 -34.14 77.24
N ASN A 7 38.64 -34.01 77.09
CA ASN A 7 39.39 -33.80 75.88
C ASN A 7 39.79 -35.17 75.34
N ASP A 8 38.99 -35.81 74.48
CA ASP A 8 39.48 -36.90 73.64
C ASP A 8 38.51 -37.25 72.50
N LYS A 9 38.72 -36.62 71.32
CA LYS A 9 38.37 -37.14 69.98
C LYS A 9 38.69 -36.11 68.91
N ALA A 10 39.96 -35.70 68.90
CA ALA A 10 40.60 -35.15 67.71
C ALA A 10 41.58 -36.20 67.16
N SER A 11 41.60 -36.31 65.83
CA SER A 11 42.39 -37.23 65.00
C SER A 11 41.73 -38.59 64.69
N SER A 12 41.81 -38.96 63.41
CA SER A 12 41.33 -40.22 62.81
C SER A 12 39.90 -40.27 62.26
N ILE A 13 39.49 -39.29 61.42
CA ILE A 13 38.67 -39.58 60.22
C ILE A 13 39.08 -38.60 59.11
N GLY A 14 40.25 -38.86 58.51
CA GLY A 14 40.81 -38.07 57.43
C GLY A 14 41.46 -38.97 56.38
N SER A 15 40.70 -39.90 55.80
CA SER A 15 41.13 -40.69 54.64
C SER A 15 39.98 -41.56 54.10
N THR A 16 39.11 -41.01 53.26
CA THR A 16 38.38 -41.70 52.15
C THR A 16 37.22 -40.83 51.65
N PHE A 17 37.52 -39.77 50.89
CA PHE A 17 36.55 -39.24 49.92
C PHE A 17 37.26 -38.48 48.79
N GLU A 18 38.26 -39.13 48.18
CA GLU A 18 38.64 -38.82 46.80
C GLU A 18 37.76 -39.67 45.88
N ARG A 19 37.27 -39.06 44.80
CA ARG A 19 36.43 -39.63 43.74
C ARG A 19 34.92 -39.55 44.00
N ARG A 20 34.33 -38.36 43.74
CA ARG A 20 33.20 -38.14 42.78
C ARG A 20 32.68 -36.69 42.85
N SER A 21 33.23 -35.77 42.06
CA SER A 21 32.51 -34.57 41.59
C SER A 21 33.26 -33.88 40.43
N GLU A 22 33.57 -34.61 39.36
CA GLU A 22 33.72 -33.99 38.05
C GLU A 22 32.35 -34.02 37.38
N THR A 23 31.73 -32.85 37.23
CA THR A 23 30.76 -32.45 36.18
C THR A 23 29.87 -31.33 36.71
N THR A 24 30.32 -30.07 36.62
CA THR A 24 29.47 -28.88 36.46
C THR A 24 30.36 -27.65 36.41
N ASP A 25 30.79 -27.29 35.20
CA ASP A 25 30.73 -25.92 34.64
C ASP A 25 31.71 -25.81 33.47
N ALA A 26 31.24 -26.25 32.31
CA ALA A 26 31.84 -25.92 31.02
C ALA A 26 30.72 -25.51 30.05
N SER A 27 30.05 -24.39 30.34
CA SER A 27 29.26 -23.68 29.33
C SER A 27 29.95 -22.35 28.99
N GLY A 28 30.96 -22.44 28.12
CA GLY A 28 31.73 -21.29 27.66
C GLY A 28 30.92 -20.28 26.83
N PRO A 29 31.53 -19.12 26.50
CA PRO A 29 30.89 -17.97 25.81
C PRO A 29 30.27 -18.28 24.44
N ALA A 30 30.51 -19.47 23.87
CA ALA A 30 29.96 -19.91 22.58
C ALA A 30 28.46 -20.26 22.59
N SER A 31 27.89 -20.67 23.74
CA SER A 31 26.45 -21.02 23.84
C SER A 31 25.55 -19.78 23.76
N SER A 32 25.96 -18.69 24.44
CA SER A 32 25.25 -17.42 24.46
C SER A 32 25.20 -16.76 23.07
N ALA A 33 26.31 -16.79 22.31
CA ALA A 33 26.38 -16.23 20.96
C ALA A 33 25.46 -16.94 19.96
N ARG A 34 25.32 -18.27 20.08
CA ARG A 34 24.38 -19.06 19.26
C ARG A 34 22.93 -18.71 19.56
N ILE A 35 22.57 -18.57 20.84
CA ILE A 35 21.23 -18.18 21.29
C ILE A 35 20.86 -16.78 20.77
N HIS A 36 21.78 -15.82 20.87
CA HIS A 36 21.56 -14.45 20.36
C HIS A 36 21.39 -14.40 18.84
N SER A 37 22.11 -15.26 18.10
CA SER A 37 21.96 -15.39 16.65
C SER A 37 20.61 -15.99 16.26
N ILE A 38 20.16 -17.04 16.98
CA ILE A 38 18.85 -17.67 16.77
C ILE A 38 17.71 -16.68 17.06
N ILE A 39 17.75 -15.99 18.21
CA ILE A 39 16.75 -14.97 18.58
C ILE A 39 16.70 -13.85 17.52
N ARG A 40 17.86 -13.44 16.98
CA ARG A 40 17.91 -12.44 15.91
C ARG A 40 17.24 -12.94 14.63
N TRP A 41 17.49 -14.18 14.21
CA TRP A 41 16.83 -14.74 13.02
C TRP A 41 15.33 -14.91 13.20
N ILE A 42 14.89 -15.35 14.39
CA ILE A 42 13.46 -15.41 14.74
C ILE A 42 12.85 -14.00 14.68
N SER A 43 13.53 -12.98 15.21
CA SER A 43 13.08 -11.59 15.16
C SER A 43 12.99 -11.06 13.72
N VAL A 44 13.94 -11.41 12.85
CA VAL A 44 13.90 -11.06 11.42
C VAL A 44 12.72 -11.74 10.72
N ILE A 45 12.48 -13.02 11.00
CA ILE A 45 11.33 -13.76 10.45
C ILE A 45 10.01 -13.15 10.94
N LEU A 46 9.91 -12.76 12.22
CA LEU A 46 8.75 -12.07 12.78
C LEU A 46 8.53 -10.70 12.14
N ILE A 47 9.59 -9.93 11.90
CA ILE A 47 9.50 -8.64 11.20
C ILE A 47 9.03 -8.85 9.77
N LEU A 48 9.60 -9.81 9.03
CA LEU A 48 9.20 -10.13 7.66
C LEU A 48 7.75 -10.65 7.60
N GLY A 49 7.34 -11.50 8.54
CA GLY A 49 5.96 -11.98 8.67
C GLY A 49 4.99 -10.86 9.01
N SER A 50 5.38 -9.92 9.86
CA SER A 50 4.58 -8.73 10.22
C SER A 50 4.43 -7.78 9.03
N ILE A 51 5.50 -7.55 8.26
CA ILE A 51 5.46 -6.76 7.02
C ILE A 51 4.54 -7.41 6.00
N LEU A 52 4.67 -8.73 5.79
CA LEU A 52 3.80 -9.49 4.88
C LEU A 52 2.33 -9.45 5.33
N MET A 53 2.08 -9.53 6.64
CA MET A 53 0.74 -9.43 7.22
C MET A 53 0.13 -8.05 7.05
N ILE A 54 0.89 -6.97 7.26
CA ILE A 54 0.44 -5.59 6.99
C ILE A 54 0.15 -5.41 5.51
N PHE A 55 1.04 -5.89 4.64
CA PHE A 55 0.89 -5.79 3.19
C PHE A 55 -0.34 -6.53 2.67
N ARG A 56 -0.67 -7.70 3.25
CA ARG A 56 -1.90 -8.43 2.94
C ARG A 56 -3.18 -7.82 3.52
N SER A 57 -3.07 -7.11 4.64
CA SER A 57 -4.25 -6.59 5.36
C SER A 57 -4.65 -5.17 4.92
N LEU A 58 -3.74 -4.42 4.31
CA LEU A 58 -4.04 -3.11 3.73
C LEU A 58 -4.42 -3.27 2.25
N PRO A 59 -5.48 -2.59 1.76
CA PRO A 59 -5.85 -2.60 0.35
C PRO A 59 -4.91 -1.67 -0.44
N PHE A 60 -3.62 -1.99 -0.44
CA PHE A 60 -2.57 -1.17 -1.05
C PHE A 60 -2.84 -0.98 -2.54
N ASP A 61 -3.38 -1.98 -3.21
CA ASP A 61 -3.77 -1.93 -4.62
C ASP A 61 -4.89 -0.93 -4.88
N GLN A 62 -5.92 -0.87 -4.01
CA GLN A 62 -7.03 0.08 -4.14
C GLN A 62 -6.57 1.52 -3.86
N ALA A 63 -5.79 1.72 -2.79
CA ALA A 63 -5.26 3.03 -2.42
C ALA A 63 -4.30 3.57 -3.50
N MET A 64 -3.47 2.70 -4.08
CA MET A 64 -2.56 3.04 -5.17
C MET A 64 -3.34 3.35 -6.46
N SER A 65 -4.30 2.51 -6.82
CA SER A 65 -5.12 2.68 -8.03
C SER A 65 -5.91 3.98 -8.00
N ALA A 66 -6.53 4.31 -6.87
CA ALA A 66 -7.38 5.48 -6.81
C ALA A 66 -6.63 6.78 -6.53
N MET A 67 -5.48 6.74 -5.81
CA MET A 67 -4.55 7.87 -5.81
C MET A 67 -3.98 8.10 -7.21
N LYS A 68 -3.73 7.04 -7.98
CA LYS A 68 -3.37 7.14 -9.41
C LYS A 68 -4.48 7.81 -10.21
N THR A 69 -5.72 7.35 -10.10
CA THR A 69 -6.87 7.94 -10.81
C THR A 69 -7.11 9.39 -10.41
N TRP A 70 -7.03 9.74 -9.13
CA TRP A 70 -7.21 11.12 -8.67
C TRP A 70 -6.11 12.04 -9.20
N ILE A 71 -4.84 11.62 -9.12
CA ILE A 71 -3.71 12.42 -9.60
C ILE A 71 -3.67 12.50 -11.13
N ALA A 72 -4.02 11.42 -11.83
CA ALA A 72 -4.14 11.40 -13.28
C ALA A 72 -5.31 12.29 -13.75
N GLY A 73 -6.43 12.30 -13.03
CA GLY A 73 -7.59 13.15 -13.29
C GLY A 73 -7.31 14.65 -13.17
N LEU A 74 -6.25 15.04 -12.45
CA LEU A 74 -5.78 16.44 -12.39
C LEU A 74 -5.03 16.89 -13.65
N GLY A 75 -4.73 15.97 -14.58
CA GLY A 75 -4.06 16.25 -15.85
C GLY A 75 -2.73 16.99 -15.65
N PHE A 76 -2.62 18.19 -16.23
CA PHE A 76 -1.42 19.03 -16.14
C PHE A 76 -1.03 19.39 -14.69
N TRP A 77 -1.99 19.45 -13.77
CA TRP A 77 -1.74 19.79 -12.36
C TRP A 77 -1.24 18.62 -11.52
N GLY A 78 -1.38 17.38 -12.00
CA GLY A 78 -0.99 16.16 -11.26
C GLY A 78 0.44 16.21 -10.70
N PRO A 79 1.47 16.53 -11.49
CA PRO A 79 2.85 16.68 -11.01
C PRO A 79 2.99 17.72 -9.89
N VAL A 80 2.34 18.87 -10.03
CA VAL A 80 2.42 19.99 -9.08
C VAL A 80 1.80 19.58 -7.75
N VAL A 81 0.61 18.98 -7.80
CA VAL A 81 -0.10 18.52 -6.59
C VAL A 81 0.70 17.43 -5.89
N LEU A 82 1.26 16.46 -6.62
CA LEU A 82 2.11 15.42 -6.02
C LEU A 82 3.36 16.03 -5.36
N THR A 83 4.02 17.01 -6.00
CA THR A 83 5.15 17.73 -5.41
C THR A 83 4.74 18.44 -4.11
N LEU A 84 3.60 19.14 -4.10
CA LEU A 84 3.10 19.83 -2.90
C LEU A 84 2.77 18.85 -1.77
N MET A 85 2.12 17.74 -2.08
CA MET A 85 1.87 16.67 -1.12
C MET A 85 3.15 16.11 -0.54
N TYR A 86 4.19 15.92 -1.37
CA TYR A 86 5.50 15.45 -0.92
C TYR A 86 6.16 16.43 0.05
N ILE A 87 6.10 17.73 -0.26
CA ILE A 87 6.63 18.79 0.59
C ILE A 87 5.94 18.77 1.96
N VAL A 88 4.61 18.75 1.97
CA VAL A 88 3.81 18.70 3.20
C VAL A 88 4.11 17.43 3.99
N ALA A 89 4.14 16.28 3.34
CA ALA A 89 4.47 15.00 3.96
C ALA A 89 5.85 15.03 4.64
N THR A 90 6.85 15.58 3.96
CA THR A 90 8.23 15.71 4.48
C THR A 90 8.28 16.57 5.73
N VAL A 91 7.59 17.72 5.73
CA VAL A 91 7.54 18.63 6.88
C VAL A 91 6.79 18.00 8.04
N LEU A 92 5.68 17.29 7.79
CA LEU A 92 4.83 16.67 8.80
C LEU A 92 5.29 15.29 9.28
N PHE A 93 6.54 14.89 8.98
CA PHE A 93 7.10 13.58 9.35
C PHE A 93 6.39 12.35 8.73
N VAL A 94 5.58 12.55 7.70
CA VAL A 94 4.94 11.45 6.95
C VAL A 94 5.99 10.80 6.03
N PRO A 95 6.09 9.45 5.98
CA PRO A 95 7.02 8.78 5.08
C PRO A 95 6.73 9.04 3.60
N GLY A 96 7.68 9.66 2.88
CA GLY A 96 7.55 9.98 1.44
C GLY A 96 7.68 8.78 0.50
N THR A 97 7.92 7.56 1.00
CA THR A 97 8.10 6.34 0.21
C THR A 97 6.88 6.02 -0.65
N ILE A 98 5.66 6.14 -0.11
CA ILE A 98 4.43 5.88 -0.86
C ILE A 98 4.31 6.87 -2.03
N LEU A 99 4.46 8.16 -1.78
CA LEU A 99 4.41 9.20 -2.82
C LEU A 99 5.49 9.03 -3.89
N THR A 100 6.66 8.51 -3.51
CA THR A 100 7.76 8.22 -4.44
C THR A 100 7.40 7.06 -5.39
N LEU A 101 6.80 5.99 -4.85
CA LEU A 101 6.33 4.85 -5.64
C LEU A 101 5.20 5.27 -6.59
N VAL A 102 4.25 6.07 -6.09
CA VAL A 102 3.15 6.66 -6.88
C VAL A 102 3.69 7.50 -8.03
N ALA A 103 4.69 8.35 -7.77
CA ALA A 103 5.29 9.18 -8.80
C ALA A 103 5.84 8.35 -9.97
N GLY A 104 6.52 7.23 -9.67
CA GLY A 104 7.01 6.30 -10.67
C GLY A 104 5.90 5.55 -11.42
N ALA A 105 4.85 5.15 -10.70
CA ALA A 105 3.71 4.43 -11.26
C ALA A 105 2.85 5.29 -12.21
N ILE A 106 2.73 6.59 -11.94
CA ILE A 106 1.90 7.52 -12.71
C ILE A 106 2.70 8.21 -13.82
N PHE A 107 3.82 8.84 -13.47
CA PHE A 107 4.57 9.74 -14.35
C PHE A 107 5.77 9.07 -15.02
N GLY A 108 5.98 7.78 -14.73
CA GLY A 108 7.13 7.03 -15.22
C GLY A 108 8.45 7.45 -14.58
N LEU A 109 9.54 6.83 -15.04
CA LEU A 109 10.84 6.97 -14.42
C LEU A 109 11.42 8.39 -14.51
N GLY A 110 11.36 9.02 -15.68
CA GLY A 110 11.95 10.34 -15.91
C GLY A 110 11.24 11.45 -15.15
N VAL A 111 9.96 11.66 -15.47
CA VAL A 111 9.15 12.74 -14.87
C VAL A 111 8.92 12.47 -13.38
N GLY A 112 8.67 11.22 -12.98
CA GLY A 112 8.53 10.83 -11.57
C GLY A 112 9.77 11.15 -10.75
N THR A 113 10.98 10.90 -11.28
CA THR A 113 12.24 11.24 -10.60
C THR A 113 12.38 12.75 -10.41
N VAL A 114 12.05 13.54 -11.42
CA VAL A 114 12.10 15.01 -11.33
C VAL A 114 11.12 15.53 -10.28
N ILE A 115 9.87 15.08 -10.30
CA ILE A 115 8.82 15.48 -9.34
C ILE A 115 9.26 15.21 -7.90
N VAL A 116 9.73 13.98 -7.63
CA VAL A 116 10.15 13.58 -6.28
C VAL A 116 11.44 14.28 -5.88
N SER A 117 12.39 14.44 -6.79
CA SER A 117 13.65 15.12 -6.52
C SER A 117 13.42 16.59 -6.11
N ILE A 118 12.54 17.30 -6.82
CA ILE A 118 12.14 18.67 -6.47
C ILE A 118 11.39 18.68 -5.13
N GLY A 119 10.38 17.83 -4.97
CA GLY A 119 9.55 17.79 -3.76
C GLY A 119 10.34 17.45 -2.49
N SER A 120 11.21 16.45 -2.55
CA SER A 120 12.07 16.03 -1.43
C SER A 120 13.10 17.11 -1.07
N THR A 121 13.68 17.80 -2.06
CA THR A 121 14.66 18.87 -1.83
C THR A 121 14.00 20.09 -1.19
N ILE A 122 12.84 20.51 -1.70
CA ILE A 122 12.09 21.64 -1.12
C ILE A 122 11.60 21.28 0.28
N GLY A 123 11.01 20.10 0.48
CA GLY A 123 10.55 19.64 1.79
C GLY A 123 11.69 19.58 2.83
N ALA A 124 12.84 19.02 2.46
CA ALA A 124 14.01 18.97 3.32
C ALA A 124 14.59 20.36 3.61
N SER A 125 14.48 21.30 2.67
CA SER A 125 14.88 22.70 2.85
C SER A 125 13.96 23.44 3.82
N LEU A 126 12.65 23.25 3.72
CA LEU A 126 11.68 23.86 4.63
C LEU A 126 11.84 23.32 6.05
N ALA A 127 11.94 22.01 6.22
CA ALA A 127 12.17 21.40 7.54
C ALA A 127 13.46 21.92 8.20
N PHE A 128 14.53 22.08 7.42
CA PHE A 128 15.77 22.69 7.88
C PHE A 128 15.59 24.14 8.35
N LEU A 129 14.89 24.97 7.56
CA LEU A 129 14.65 26.38 7.89
C LEU A 129 13.72 26.52 9.11
N ILE A 130 12.69 25.67 9.20
CA ILE A 130 11.80 25.60 10.37
C ILE A 130 12.62 25.26 11.62
N ALA A 131 13.48 24.24 11.56
CA ALA A 131 14.34 23.88 12.68
C ALA A 131 15.29 25.01 13.08
N ARG A 132 15.83 25.74 12.09
CA ARG A 132 16.83 26.79 12.32
C ARG A 132 16.24 28.06 12.92
N TYR A 133 15.08 28.49 12.42
CA TYR A 133 14.53 29.83 12.72
C TYR A 133 13.24 29.80 13.54
N ALA A 134 12.37 28.81 13.35
CA ALA A 134 11.03 28.82 13.96
C ALA A 134 10.91 27.90 15.18
N ALA A 135 11.59 26.75 15.18
CA ALA A 135 11.41 25.68 16.15
C ALA A 135 12.71 25.25 16.86
N ARG A 136 13.76 26.07 16.80
CA ARG A 136 15.11 25.71 17.25
C ARG A 136 15.14 25.13 18.66
N ASP A 137 14.52 25.79 19.64
CA ASP A 137 14.52 25.35 21.03
C ASP A 137 13.75 24.04 21.25
N ARG A 138 12.69 23.79 20.48
CA ARG A 138 11.88 22.57 20.56
C ARG A 138 12.62 21.38 19.97
N VAL A 139 13.22 21.57 18.79
CA VAL A 139 14.02 20.53 18.12
C VAL A 139 15.29 20.24 18.93
N ALA A 140 15.94 21.28 19.48
CA ALA A 140 17.10 21.12 20.35
C ALA A 140 16.77 20.36 21.64
N LYS A 141 15.61 20.60 22.27
CA LYS A 141 15.13 19.80 23.41
C LYS A 141 14.85 18.35 23.04
N LEU A 142 14.29 18.09 21.86
CA LEU A 142 14.05 16.74 21.35
C LEU A 142 15.36 15.99 21.10
N ALA A 143 16.41 16.72 20.73
CA ALA A 143 17.75 16.21 20.48
C ALA A 143 18.61 16.09 21.76
N ALA A 144 18.32 16.91 22.78
CA ALA A 144 19.00 16.93 24.06
C ALA A 144 18.68 15.67 24.86
N GLY A 145 19.64 14.75 24.91
CA GLY A 145 19.51 13.44 25.56
C GLY A 145 19.98 12.28 24.68
N ASN A 146 20.16 12.50 23.37
CA ASN A 146 20.65 11.48 22.46
C ASN A 146 22.14 11.68 22.14
N ARG A 147 23.00 10.78 22.64
CA ARG A 147 24.46 10.78 22.39
C ARG A 147 24.83 10.82 20.90
N HIS A 148 23.96 10.31 20.03
CA HIS A 148 24.18 10.30 18.59
C HIS A 148 24.06 11.70 17.98
N PHE A 149 23.21 12.58 18.53
CA PHE A 149 23.07 13.95 18.04
C PHE A 149 24.31 14.79 18.27
N GLY A 150 24.89 14.74 19.48
CA GLY A 150 26.12 15.47 19.79
C GLY A 150 27.31 15.05 18.93
N ALA A 151 27.37 13.77 18.52
CA ALA A 151 28.38 13.30 17.57
C ALA A 151 28.14 13.82 16.15
N ILE A 152 26.87 13.91 15.72
CA ILE A 152 26.49 14.44 14.40
C ILE A 152 26.77 15.95 14.29
N ASP A 153 26.41 16.71 15.32
CA ASP A 153 26.63 18.16 15.36
C ASP A 153 28.12 18.50 15.29
N ARG A 154 28.96 17.80 16.06
CA ARG A 154 30.43 17.93 15.99
C ARG A 154 31.00 17.53 14.63
N ALA A 155 30.64 16.35 14.13
CA ALA A 155 31.11 15.87 12.84
C ALA A 155 30.73 16.82 11.68
N ILE A 156 29.55 17.44 11.74
CA ILE A 156 29.13 18.44 10.74
C ILE A 156 29.83 19.79 10.97
N GLY A 157 30.15 20.15 12.21
CA GLY A 157 31.01 21.30 12.53
C GLY A 157 32.40 21.18 11.91
N GLU A 158 33.01 20.01 11.97
CA GLU A 158 34.38 19.74 11.48
C GLU A 158 34.42 19.45 9.96
N GLY A 159 33.52 18.60 9.47
CA GLY A 159 33.51 18.16 8.07
C GLY A 159 32.50 18.87 7.15
N GLY A 160 31.69 19.77 7.70
CA GLY A 160 30.79 20.66 6.95
C GLY A 160 29.78 19.91 6.05
N TRP A 161 29.62 20.42 4.83
CA TRP A 161 28.66 19.88 3.85
C TRP A 161 29.01 18.45 3.39
N LYS A 162 30.30 18.04 3.43
CA LYS A 162 30.71 16.69 3.00
C LYS A 162 30.13 15.62 3.91
N ILE A 163 30.13 15.87 5.22
CA ILE A 163 29.53 14.97 6.22
C ILE A 163 28.02 14.91 6.05
N VAL A 164 27.35 16.01 5.70
CA VAL A 164 25.91 16.00 5.37
C VAL A 164 25.63 15.02 4.22
N GLY A 165 26.38 15.09 3.12
CA GLY A 165 26.21 14.17 2.00
C GLY A 165 26.46 12.71 2.39
N LEU A 166 27.48 12.49 3.21
CA LEU A 166 27.85 11.17 3.70
C LEU A 166 26.77 10.54 4.60
N LEU A 167 26.18 11.35 5.47
CA LEU A 167 25.09 10.95 6.37
C LEU A 167 23.78 10.73 5.60
N ARG A 168 23.51 11.51 4.55
CA ARG A 168 22.35 11.31 3.65
C ARG A 168 22.37 9.95 2.95
N LEU A 169 23.58 9.48 2.62
CA LEU A 169 23.80 8.16 2.01
C LEU A 169 23.77 7.02 3.05
N SER A 170 23.78 7.34 4.34
CA SER A 170 23.74 6.36 5.43
C SER A 170 22.29 6.08 5.86
N PRO A 171 21.87 4.80 5.95
CA PRO A 171 20.52 4.44 6.41
C PRO A 171 20.35 4.56 7.94
N ALA A 172 21.38 5.01 8.66
CA ALA A 172 21.39 4.99 10.13
C ALA A 172 20.37 5.94 10.79
N ILE A 173 19.95 7.00 10.08
CA ILE A 173 19.07 8.04 10.64
C ILE A 173 17.84 8.19 9.73
N PRO A 174 16.61 8.22 10.27
CA PRO A 174 15.42 8.44 9.47
C PRO A 174 15.44 9.77 8.70
N PHE A 175 15.05 9.75 7.43
CA PHE A 175 15.09 10.92 6.52
C PHE A 175 14.45 12.18 7.10
N ASN A 176 13.22 12.07 7.63
CA ASN A 176 12.50 13.21 8.19
C ASN A 176 13.24 13.82 9.38
N LEU A 177 13.82 12.97 10.24
CA LEU A 177 14.61 13.45 11.38
C LEU A 177 15.88 14.17 10.93
N GLN A 178 16.62 13.62 9.96
CA GLN A 178 17.82 14.25 9.41
C GLN A 178 17.56 15.71 8.98
N ASN A 179 16.44 15.96 8.29
CA ASN A 179 16.09 17.29 7.78
C ASN A 179 16.06 18.36 8.89
N TYR A 180 15.49 18.02 10.06
CA TYR A 180 15.41 18.94 11.20
C TYR A 180 16.73 19.02 11.98
N LEU A 181 17.45 17.90 12.13
CA LEU A 181 18.72 17.88 12.85
C LEU A 181 19.76 18.78 12.17
N TYR A 182 19.84 18.75 10.84
CA TYR A 182 20.77 19.61 10.09
C TYR A 182 20.49 21.11 10.26
N GLY A 183 19.25 21.50 10.55
CA GLY A 183 18.92 22.91 10.81
C GLY A 183 19.52 23.44 12.11
N LEU A 184 19.83 22.55 13.06
CA LEU A 184 20.48 22.87 14.33
C LEU A 184 22.00 23.02 14.23
N THR A 185 22.62 22.43 13.21
CA THR A 185 24.08 22.43 13.03
C THR A 185 24.58 23.70 12.34
N PRO A 186 25.89 24.00 12.35
CA PRO A 186 26.44 25.22 11.74
C PRO A 186 26.49 25.20 10.20
N VAL A 187 26.01 24.15 9.53
CA VAL A 187 26.09 24.05 8.06
C VAL A 187 25.31 25.18 7.36
N ALA A 188 25.91 25.80 6.35
CA ALA A 188 25.26 26.81 5.53
C ALA A 188 24.13 26.20 4.69
N PHE A 189 23.05 26.97 4.46
CA PHE A 189 21.84 26.49 3.77
C PHE A 189 22.11 26.05 2.32
N GLY A 190 22.80 26.88 1.52
CA GLY A 190 23.08 26.55 0.10
C GLY A 190 23.85 25.23 -0.09
N PRO A 191 25.01 25.05 0.57
CA PRO A 191 25.74 23.78 0.53
C PRO A 191 24.92 22.59 1.02
N TYR A 192 24.12 22.76 2.08
CA TYR A 192 23.21 21.73 2.57
C TYR A 192 22.21 21.27 1.49
N VAL A 193 21.55 22.23 0.81
CA VAL A 193 20.56 21.93 -0.24
C VAL A 193 21.20 21.19 -1.41
N LEU A 194 22.30 21.72 -1.94
CA LEU A 194 22.99 21.13 -3.10
C LEU A 194 23.50 19.73 -2.78
N THR A 195 24.18 19.55 -1.65
CA THR A 195 24.72 18.25 -1.27
C THR A 195 23.62 17.24 -0.96
N SER A 196 22.54 17.66 -0.29
CA SER A 196 21.41 16.76 -0.05
C SER A 196 20.75 16.35 -1.37
N TRP A 197 20.52 17.28 -2.29
CA TRP A 197 19.92 16.98 -3.59
C TRP A 197 20.71 15.91 -4.35
N VAL A 198 22.02 16.10 -4.48
CA VAL A 198 22.91 15.14 -5.16
C VAL A 198 22.94 13.79 -4.44
N ALA A 199 23.05 13.78 -3.11
CA ALA A 199 23.11 12.54 -2.33
C ALA A 199 21.79 11.74 -2.37
N MET A 200 20.64 12.42 -2.47
CA MET A 200 19.32 11.78 -2.48
C MET A 200 18.92 11.24 -3.87
N LEU A 201 19.49 11.76 -4.96
CA LEU A 201 19.12 11.41 -6.33
C LEU A 201 19.19 9.89 -6.62
N PRO A 202 20.26 9.14 -6.27
CA PRO A 202 20.32 7.71 -6.55
C PRO A 202 19.21 6.91 -5.84
N GLY A 203 18.94 7.22 -4.57
CA GLY A 203 17.85 6.59 -3.82
C GLY A 203 16.48 6.97 -4.37
N THR A 204 16.30 8.24 -4.74
CA THR A 204 15.06 8.73 -5.37
C THR A 204 14.77 7.97 -6.66
N PHE A 205 15.76 7.87 -7.54
CA PHE A 205 15.66 7.14 -8.79
C PHE A 205 15.29 5.66 -8.55
N LEU A 206 15.91 5.00 -7.57
CA LEU A 206 15.61 3.60 -7.23
C LEU A 206 14.15 3.40 -6.81
N TYR A 207 13.64 4.23 -5.91
CA TYR A 207 12.26 4.09 -5.43
C TYR A 207 11.24 4.45 -6.52
N VAL A 208 11.51 5.47 -7.33
CA VAL A 208 10.68 5.81 -8.50
C VAL A 208 10.70 4.68 -9.51
N TYR A 209 11.88 4.10 -9.78
CA TYR A 209 12.02 2.93 -10.63
C TYR A 209 11.20 1.75 -10.12
N LEU A 210 11.28 1.44 -8.82
CA LEU A 210 10.48 0.38 -8.22
C LEU A 210 8.98 0.64 -8.42
N GLY A 211 8.53 1.88 -8.20
CA GLY A 211 7.15 2.30 -8.44
C GLY A 211 6.72 2.21 -9.91
N HIS A 212 7.61 2.55 -10.85
CA HIS A 212 7.36 2.41 -12.28
C HIS A 212 7.18 0.93 -12.67
N VAL A 213 8.03 0.05 -12.14
CA VAL A 213 8.01 -1.38 -12.44
C VAL A 213 6.83 -2.10 -11.79
N THR A 214 6.48 -1.76 -10.54
CA THR A 214 5.33 -2.34 -9.83
C THR A 214 4.01 -1.75 -10.30
N GLY A 215 3.94 -0.44 -10.56
CA GLY A 215 2.77 0.19 -11.15
C GLY A 215 2.44 -0.34 -12.54
N ALA A 216 3.46 -0.73 -13.31
CA ALA A 216 3.29 -1.46 -14.57
C ALA A 216 2.91 -2.93 -14.38
N ALA A 217 3.30 -3.58 -13.27
CA ALA A 217 2.95 -4.97 -12.98
C ALA A 217 1.52 -5.13 -12.39
N ILE A 218 1.01 -4.11 -11.70
CA ILE A 218 -0.35 -4.07 -11.13
C ILE A 218 -1.40 -3.64 -12.20
N GLY A 219 -0.93 -3.21 -13.37
CA GLY A 219 -1.77 -2.70 -14.47
C GLY A 219 -1.50 -3.32 -15.84
N ALA A 220 -0.77 -4.43 -15.93
CA ALA A 220 -0.56 -5.11 -17.20
C ALA A 220 -0.41 -6.63 -16.96
N ASP A 221 -1.42 -7.39 -17.35
CA ASP A 221 -1.24 -8.78 -17.81
C ASP A 221 -0.67 -8.73 -19.25
N ARG A 222 0.45 -8.02 -19.43
CA ARG A 222 1.21 -8.02 -20.68
C ARG A 222 2.45 -8.85 -20.44
N GLU A 223 2.60 -9.95 -21.18
CA GLU A 223 3.87 -10.68 -21.22
C GLU A 223 4.99 -9.71 -21.63
N ARG A 224 5.80 -9.32 -20.65
CA ARG A 224 6.97 -8.45 -20.88
C ARG A 224 7.93 -9.17 -21.81
N SER A 225 8.39 -8.48 -22.85
CA SER A 225 9.38 -9.06 -23.76
C SER A 225 10.68 -9.37 -23.01
N THR A 226 11.46 -10.33 -23.52
CA THR A 226 12.77 -10.68 -22.95
C THR A 226 13.71 -9.46 -22.88
N ALA A 227 13.54 -8.49 -23.77
CA ALA A 227 14.30 -7.24 -23.78
C ALA A 227 13.90 -6.30 -22.63
N GLU A 228 12.61 -6.21 -22.30
CA GLU A 228 12.13 -5.44 -21.15
C GLU A 228 12.59 -6.09 -19.84
N TRP A 229 12.50 -7.42 -19.71
CA TRP A 229 13.06 -8.13 -18.57
C TRP A 229 14.58 -7.93 -18.43
N ALA A 230 15.31 -7.94 -19.54
CA ALA A 230 16.75 -7.68 -19.54
C ALA A 230 17.06 -6.24 -19.12
N MET A 231 16.32 -5.24 -19.63
CA MET A 231 16.50 -3.84 -19.27
C MET A 231 16.15 -3.58 -17.80
N LEU A 232 15.13 -4.26 -17.28
CA LEU A 232 14.75 -4.19 -15.87
C LEU A 232 15.77 -4.87 -14.95
N ALA A 233 16.30 -6.02 -15.37
CA ALA A 233 17.37 -6.70 -14.65
C ALA A 233 18.65 -5.86 -14.63
N VAL A 234 19.01 -5.24 -15.75
CA VAL A 234 20.17 -4.33 -15.85
C VAL A 234 19.97 -3.08 -15.00
N GLY A 235 18.78 -2.46 -15.03
CA GLY A 235 18.44 -1.31 -14.18
C GLY A 235 18.50 -1.63 -12.69
N LEU A 236 17.95 -2.79 -12.28
CA LEU A 236 18.01 -3.26 -10.90
C LEU A 236 19.45 -3.56 -10.48
N LEU A 237 20.23 -4.26 -11.32
CA LEU A 237 21.63 -4.60 -11.06
C LEU A 237 22.48 -3.33 -10.92
N ALA A 238 22.34 -2.38 -11.85
CA ALA A 238 23.03 -1.10 -11.81
C ALA A 238 22.68 -0.34 -10.53
N THR A 239 21.42 -0.38 -10.10
CA THR A 239 20.97 0.31 -8.89
C THR A 239 21.48 -0.34 -7.62
N VAL A 240 21.51 -1.68 -7.55
CA VAL A 240 22.11 -2.42 -6.44
C VAL A 240 23.61 -2.14 -6.37
N VAL A 241 24.30 -2.15 -7.52
CA VAL A 241 25.74 -1.85 -7.60
C VAL A 241 26.02 -0.42 -7.14
N VAL A 242 25.28 0.58 -7.64
CA VAL A 242 25.44 1.99 -7.23
C VAL A 242 25.12 2.15 -5.74
N THR A 243 24.02 1.57 -5.24
CA THR A 243 23.64 1.69 -3.83
C THR A 243 24.68 1.04 -2.92
N VAL A 244 25.12 -0.17 -3.23
CA VAL A 244 26.16 -0.88 -2.46
C VAL A 244 27.49 -0.14 -2.54
N TYR A 245 27.89 0.33 -3.72
CA TYR A 245 29.13 1.06 -3.94
C TYR A 245 29.13 2.38 -3.17
N VAL A 246 28.07 3.18 -3.30
CA VAL A 246 27.92 4.46 -2.62
C VAL A 246 27.82 4.26 -1.10
N THR A 247 27.11 3.23 -0.62
CA THR A 247 27.03 2.89 0.81
C THR A 247 28.38 2.42 1.35
N ARG A 248 29.13 1.63 0.58
CA ARG A 248 30.47 1.16 0.96
C ARG A 248 31.47 2.30 0.99
N MET A 249 31.45 3.17 -0.02
CA MET A 249 32.27 4.38 -0.08
C MET A 249 31.93 5.33 1.07
N ALA A 250 30.63 5.49 1.38
CA ALA A 250 30.20 6.31 2.50
C ALA A 250 30.72 5.76 3.84
N ASN A 251 30.57 4.45 4.05
CA ASN A 251 31.05 3.78 5.25
C ASN A 251 32.58 3.70 5.35
N SER A 252 33.33 3.65 4.24
CA SER A 252 34.79 3.65 4.29
C SER A 252 35.32 5.04 4.65
N LYS A 253 34.77 6.10 4.07
CA LYS A 253 35.18 7.49 4.37
C LYS A 253 34.76 7.96 5.75
N LEU A 254 33.60 7.52 6.25
CA LEU A 254 33.20 7.74 7.65
C LEU A 254 34.23 7.14 8.63
N LYS A 255 34.75 5.95 8.33
CA LYS A 255 35.78 5.31 9.17
C LYS A 255 37.11 6.04 9.07
N GLU A 256 37.52 6.45 7.88
CA GLU A 256 38.79 7.15 7.62
C GLU A 256 38.86 8.49 8.37
N GLN A 257 37.80 9.31 8.32
CA GLN A 257 37.77 10.60 9.02
C GLN A 257 37.69 10.50 10.54
N VAL A 258 37.00 9.48 11.06
CA VAL A 258 37.01 9.16 12.49
C VAL A 258 38.38 8.64 12.94
N SER A 259 39.19 8.10 12.03
CA SER A 259 40.55 7.62 12.32
C SER A 259 41.57 8.76 12.32
N ASP A 260 41.44 9.72 11.40
CA ASP A 260 42.35 10.87 11.26
C ASP A 260 42.25 11.87 12.43
N GLU A 261 41.07 12.04 13.02
CA GLU A 261 40.88 12.85 14.25
C GLU A 261 41.60 12.24 15.46
N THR A 262 41.63 10.91 15.58
CA THR A 262 42.42 10.22 16.61
C THR A 262 43.93 10.18 16.32
N GLY A 263 44.36 10.41 15.07
CA GLY A 263 45.77 10.40 14.68
C GLY A 263 46.47 11.77 14.79
N THR A 264 45.72 12.86 14.72
CA THR A 264 46.29 14.22 14.65
C THR A 264 46.66 14.79 16.02
N GLU A 265 46.08 14.31 17.13
CA GLU A 265 46.52 14.66 18.48
C GLU A 265 47.88 14.03 18.88
N SER A 266 48.41 13.07 18.10
CA SER A 266 49.64 12.35 18.45
C SER A 266 50.94 13.06 18.02
N PHE A 267 50.90 14.12 17.20
CA PHE A 267 52.12 14.73 16.61
C PHE A 267 52.42 16.17 17.04
N ALA A 268 51.64 16.75 17.96
CA ALA A 268 51.83 18.14 18.39
C ALA A 268 52.62 18.29 19.72
N ASN A 269 53.12 17.21 20.32
CA ASN A 269 53.68 17.24 21.69
C ASN A 269 55.14 16.75 21.82
N ASP A 270 55.95 16.87 20.76
CA ASP A 270 57.39 16.59 20.82
C ASP A 270 58.24 17.73 20.26
N ALA A 271 58.08 18.91 20.85
CA ALA A 271 59.12 19.93 20.82
C ALA A 271 58.98 20.82 22.05
N THR A 272 60.10 20.99 22.76
CA THR A 272 60.33 21.88 23.91
C THR A 272 59.86 21.39 25.27
N ARG A 273 60.79 20.76 26.00
CA ARG A 273 60.91 20.94 27.45
C ARG A 273 62.37 20.74 27.86
N ASP A 274 63.00 21.87 28.16
CA ASP A 274 64.17 21.92 29.02
C ASP A 274 63.77 22.62 30.33
N GLU A 275 64.25 22.03 31.41
CA GLU A 275 64.47 22.53 32.78
C GLU A 275 63.36 23.11 33.69
N SER A 276 63.25 22.41 34.83
CA SER A 276 63.31 22.91 36.23
C SER A 276 62.02 22.94 37.08
N SER A 277 62.15 22.22 38.23
CA SER A 277 61.65 22.47 39.61
C SER A 277 60.26 23.10 39.81
N GLY A 278 59.39 22.64 40.71
CA GLY A 278 59.48 21.71 41.82
C GLY A 278 58.21 21.86 42.67
N GLU A 279 57.85 20.78 43.36
CA GLU A 279 56.98 20.68 44.56
C GLU A 279 55.66 21.46 44.63
N ALA A 280 54.53 20.73 44.70
CA ALA A 280 53.77 20.52 45.94
C ALA A 280 52.34 20.00 45.70
N SER A 281 51.83 19.31 46.73
CA SER A 281 50.44 18.98 47.04
C SER A 281 49.78 17.73 46.42
N LEU A 282 49.83 16.65 47.20
CA LEU A 282 48.85 15.58 47.26
C LEU A 282 47.54 16.13 47.84
N GLU A 283 46.39 15.92 47.18
CA GLU A 283 45.28 15.13 47.76
C GLU A 283 44.07 14.98 46.82
N THR A 284 43.44 13.80 46.93
CA THR A 284 42.09 13.38 46.53
C THR A 284 41.80 13.12 45.04
N SER A 285 41.87 11.82 44.73
CA SER A 285 41.39 11.18 43.52
C SER A 285 39.86 11.07 43.50
N GLU A 286 39.20 11.82 42.62
CA GLU A 286 37.92 11.40 42.03
C GLU A 286 38.17 10.68 40.70
N PRO A 287 37.52 9.53 40.43
CA PRO A 287 37.69 8.85 39.16
C PRO A 287 36.93 9.60 38.06
N ARG A 288 37.68 10.21 37.13
CA ARG A 288 37.16 10.71 35.85
C ARG A 288 36.62 9.54 35.02
N PRO A 289 35.50 9.71 34.28
CA PRO A 289 34.91 8.63 33.50
C PRO A 289 35.77 8.32 32.29
N ASN A 290 36.20 7.06 32.16
CA ASN A 290 36.95 6.54 31.02
C ASN A 290 36.13 6.69 29.73
N GLY A 291 36.58 7.62 28.86
CA GLY A 291 36.25 7.63 27.45
C GLY A 291 36.97 6.49 26.76
N ASN A 292 36.24 5.40 26.50
CA ASN A 292 36.54 4.40 25.48
C ASN A 292 35.38 3.41 25.44
N ASN A 293 34.35 3.68 24.63
CA ASN A 293 33.34 2.67 24.22
C ASN A 293 32.47 3.21 23.08
N ALA A 294 33.05 3.29 21.88
CA ALA A 294 32.30 3.59 20.65
C ALA A 294 32.68 2.63 19.50
N SER A 295 32.65 1.32 19.73
CA SER A 295 32.63 0.35 18.63
C SER A 295 32.11 -1.05 18.97
N ASN A 296 31.49 -1.29 20.12
CA ASN A 296 30.88 -2.58 20.44
C ASN A 296 29.52 -2.41 21.14
N LEU A 297 28.44 -2.35 20.35
CA LEU A 297 27.15 -2.78 20.87
C LEU A 297 27.30 -4.28 21.17
N SER A 298 27.24 -4.67 22.45
CA SER A 298 27.25 -6.07 22.85
C SER A 298 26.23 -6.85 22.02
N GLY A 299 26.51 -8.13 21.70
CA GLY A 299 25.57 -8.99 20.95
C GLY A 299 24.16 -8.95 21.55
N GLN A 300 24.09 -8.80 22.88
CA GLN A 300 22.88 -8.58 23.66
C GLN A 300 22.11 -7.30 23.27
N THR A 301 22.77 -6.14 23.14
CA THR A 301 22.08 -4.88 22.79
C THR A 301 21.50 -4.91 21.37
N ARG A 302 22.19 -5.56 20.43
CA ARG A 302 21.67 -5.78 19.07
C ARG A 302 20.47 -6.73 19.08
N THR A 303 20.54 -7.83 19.80
CA THR A 303 19.41 -8.77 19.92
C THR A 303 18.20 -8.10 20.58
N VAL A 304 18.39 -7.32 21.64
CA VAL A 304 17.31 -6.56 22.29
C VAL A 304 16.65 -5.59 21.30
N LEU A 305 17.43 -4.85 20.51
CA LEU A 305 16.88 -3.94 19.49
C LEU A 305 16.04 -4.68 18.44
N PHE A 306 16.54 -5.81 17.91
CA PHE A 306 15.79 -6.61 16.92
C PHE A 306 14.49 -7.19 17.50
N VAL A 307 14.53 -7.66 18.76
CA VAL A 307 13.35 -8.17 19.46
C VAL A 307 12.34 -7.05 19.71
N SER A 308 12.78 -5.86 20.15
CA SER A 308 11.90 -4.70 20.32
C SER A 308 11.24 -4.27 19.02
N ILE A 309 11.98 -4.22 17.90
CA ILE A 309 11.42 -3.93 16.58
C ILE A 309 10.42 -5.01 16.17
N ALA A 310 10.73 -6.30 16.39
CA ALA A 310 9.83 -7.40 16.06
C ALA A 310 8.52 -7.33 16.85
N ILE A 311 8.58 -7.01 18.16
CA ILE A 311 7.39 -6.85 19.01
C ILE A 311 6.54 -5.67 18.54
N VAL A 312 7.15 -4.52 18.26
CA VAL A 312 6.42 -3.34 17.76
C VAL A 312 5.80 -3.62 16.39
N MET A 313 6.55 -4.23 15.48
CA MET A 313 6.05 -4.59 14.15
C MET A 313 4.91 -5.60 14.22
N LEU A 314 5.00 -6.59 15.11
CA LEU A 314 3.93 -7.56 15.34
C LEU A 314 2.69 -6.88 15.93
N ALA A 315 2.86 -5.99 16.92
CA ALA A 315 1.75 -5.24 17.50
C ALA A 315 1.06 -4.32 16.47
N VAL A 316 1.84 -3.64 15.62
CA VAL A 316 1.32 -2.83 14.51
C VAL A 316 0.61 -3.72 13.48
N ALA A 317 1.20 -4.86 13.10
CA ALA A 317 0.57 -5.79 12.16
C ALA A 317 -0.74 -6.35 12.70
N THR A 318 -0.78 -6.73 13.97
CA THR A 318 -1.99 -7.20 14.64
C THR A 318 -3.01 -6.09 14.73
N TYR A 319 -2.63 -4.87 15.09
CA TYR A 319 -3.52 -3.72 15.09
C TYR A 319 -4.13 -3.45 13.71
N VAL A 320 -3.29 -3.41 12.67
CA VAL A 320 -3.70 -3.21 11.27
C VAL A 320 -4.62 -4.33 10.82
N ARG A 321 -4.35 -5.59 11.17
CA ARG A 321 -5.21 -6.73 10.82
C ARG A 321 -6.55 -6.68 11.56
N VAL A 322 -6.54 -6.35 12.85
CA VAL A 322 -7.77 -6.21 13.66
C VAL A 322 -8.63 -5.04 13.19
N HIS A 323 -7.99 -3.95 12.73
CA HIS A 323 -8.69 -2.76 12.25
C HIS A 323 -8.73 -2.69 10.72
N ALA A 324 -8.43 -3.79 10.02
CA ALA A 324 -8.33 -3.82 8.57
C ALA A 324 -9.61 -3.30 7.92
N GLU A 325 -10.77 -3.76 8.39
CA GLU A 325 -12.07 -3.30 7.91
C GLU A 325 -12.32 -1.81 8.15
N THR A 326 -11.85 -1.25 9.27
CA THR A 326 -12.04 0.18 9.59
C THR A 326 -11.11 1.07 8.76
N ILE A 327 -9.89 0.60 8.54
CA ILE A 327 -8.89 1.24 7.66
C ILE A 327 -9.36 1.15 6.22
N GLU A 328 -9.83 -0.01 5.77
CA GLU A 328 -10.43 -0.24 4.46
C GLU A 328 -11.69 0.62 4.27
N LYS A 329 -12.59 0.72 5.26
CA LYS A 329 -13.77 1.61 5.22
C LYS A 329 -13.40 3.10 5.13
N SER A 330 -12.24 3.49 5.67
CA SER A 330 -11.71 4.84 5.55
C SER A 330 -11.04 5.08 4.19
N LEU A 331 -10.31 4.08 3.67
CA LEU A 331 -9.65 4.10 2.36
C LEU A 331 -10.65 4.00 1.21
N SER A 332 -11.66 3.13 1.28
CA SER A 332 -12.73 3.02 0.28
C SER A 332 -13.60 4.29 0.24
N GLY A 333 -13.71 5.02 1.35
CA GLY A 333 -14.27 6.36 1.36
C GLY A 333 -13.49 7.40 0.55
N TRP A 334 -12.20 7.14 0.29
CA TRP A 334 -11.33 7.98 -0.54
C TRP A 334 -11.13 7.40 -1.95
N PHE A 335 -11.34 6.11 -2.15
CA PHE A 335 -10.78 5.35 -3.28
C PHE A 335 -11.71 4.30 -3.91
N GLY A 336 -12.88 4.05 -3.32
CA GLY A 336 -13.95 3.22 -3.92
C GLY A 336 -14.86 4.04 -4.84
N PRO A 337 -15.91 3.43 -5.43
CA PRO A 337 -16.90 4.18 -6.19
C PRO A 337 -17.51 5.28 -5.29
N PRO A 338 -17.92 6.42 -5.87
CA PRO A 338 -18.41 7.56 -5.11
C PRO A 338 -19.56 7.12 -4.20
N ARG A 339 -19.59 7.66 -2.97
CA ARG A 339 -20.72 7.45 -2.07
C ARG A 339 -21.94 8.15 -2.65
N VAL A 340 -23.04 7.41 -2.74
CA VAL A 340 -24.29 7.91 -3.29
C VAL A 340 -25.41 7.61 -2.30
N GLU A 341 -26.24 8.62 -2.05
CA GLU A 341 -27.52 8.44 -1.39
C GLU A 341 -28.53 8.00 -2.45
N MET A 342 -29.08 6.80 -2.33
CA MET A 342 -30.04 6.27 -3.29
C MET A 342 -31.40 6.91 -3.04
N THR A 343 -31.98 7.50 -4.08
CA THR A 343 -33.32 8.08 -4.02
C THR A 343 -34.19 7.55 -5.14
N GLU A 344 -35.51 7.51 -4.94
CA GLU A 344 -36.45 7.15 -6.00
C GLU A 344 -36.98 8.44 -6.66
N LYS A 345 -36.28 8.88 -7.71
CA LYS A 345 -36.60 10.15 -8.39
C LYS A 345 -37.73 10.02 -9.39
N TYR A 346 -37.85 8.85 -10.02
CA TYR A 346 -38.79 8.65 -11.12
C TYR A 346 -40.02 7.89 -10.65
N SER A 347 -41.20 8.40 -10.99
CA SER A 347 -42.46 7.73 -10.69
C SER A 347 -42.70 6.56 -11.64
N ALA A 348 -43.42 5.54 -11.17
CA ALA A 348 -43.75 4.33 -11.91
C ALA A 348 -44.76 4.54 -13.06
N VAL A 349 -44.84 5.75 -13.63
CA VAL A 349 -45.78 6.09 -14.70
C VAL A 349 -45.65 5.06 -15.82
N THR A 350 -46.72 4.30 -16.03
CA THR A 350 -46.82 3.21 -17.02
C THR A 350 -47.32 3.69 -18.38
N SER A 351 -47.90 4.89 -18.43
CA SER A 351 -48.38 5.53 -19.66
C SER A 351 -47.31 6.46 -20.22
N GLY A 352 -46.44 5.95 -21.10
CA GLY A 352 -45.37 6.72 -21.72
C GLY A 352 -44.76 6.00 -22.93
N PRO A 353 -43.85 6.65 -23.68
CA PRO A 353 -43.12 5.98 -24.75
C PRO A 353 -42.26 4.84 -24.21
N THR A 354 -42.09 3.79 -25.01
CA THR A 354 -41.19 2.66 -24.73
C THR A 354 -39.97 2.72 -25.65
N VAL A 355 -38.88 2.07 -25.26
CA VAL A 355 -37.68 1.94 -26.09
C VAL A 355 -37.57 0.52 -26.64
N ASP A 356 -37.50 0.39 -27.96
CA ASP A 356 -37.24 -0.91 -28.58
C ASP A 356 -35.79 -1.36 -28.34
N HIS A 357 -35.63 -2.54 -27.74
CA HIS A 357 -34.34 -3.18 -27.48
C HIS A 357 -34.15 -4.48 -28.25
N SER A 358 -34.99 -4.75 -29.26
CA SER A 358 -34.97 -5.96 -30.09
C SER A 358 -33.60 -6.21 -30.74
N GLN A 359 -32.95 -5.17 -31.28
CA GLN A 359 -31.66 -5.29 -31.93
C GLN A 359 -30.54 -5.73 -30.97
N LEU A 360 -30.45 -5.11 -29.79
CA LEU A 360 -29.53 -5.55 -28.74
C LEU A 360 -29.90 -6.97 -28.26
N ASN A 361 -31.19 -7.26 -28.10
CA ASN A 361 -31.64 -8.58 -27.69
C ASN A 361 -31.19 -9.67 -28.65
N THR A 362 -31.30 -9.46 -29.97
CA THR A 362 -30.80 -10.40 -30.98
C THR A 362 -29.29 -10.58 -30.89
N LEU A 363 -28.52 -9.50 -30.72
CA LEU A 363 -27.06 -9.59 -30.52
C LEU A 363 -26.71 -10.41 -29.28
N LEU A 364 -27.37 -10.13 -28.14
CA LEU A 364 -27.13 -10.84 -26.90
C LEU A 364 -27.49 -12.33 -27.03
N GLN A 365 -28.62 -12.66 -27.63
CA GLN A 365 -29.03 -14.07 -27.86
C GLN A 365 -28.09 -14.82 -28.82
N THR A 366 -27.43 -14.10 -29.74
CA THR A 366 -26.52 -14.71 -30.71
C THR A 366 -25.14 -14.95 -30.11
N TYR A 367 -24.64 -14.00 -29.30
CA TYR A 367 -23.23 -13.95 -28.88
C TYR A 367 -23.00 -14.09 -27.38
N VAL A 368 -24.05 -14.25 -26.58
CA VAL A 368 -23.93 -14.44 -25.13
C VAL A 368 -24.63 -15.74 -24.75
N ASN A 369 -23.89 -16.66 -24.14
CA ASN A 369 -24.45 -17.93 -23.70
C ASN A 369 -25.25 -17.79 -22.41
N ASP A 370 -25.89 -18.89 -21.98
CA ASP A 370 -26.77 -18.90 -20.79
C ASP A 370 -26.04 -18.55 -19.48
N ASP A 371 -24.71 -18.74 -19.41
CA ASP A 371 -23.86 -18.39 -18.27
C ASP A 371 -23.18 -17.02 -18.39
N GLY A 372 -23.61 -16.22 -19.38
CA GLY A 372 -23.17 -14.85 -19.61
C GLY A 372 -21.74 -14.69 -20.13
N TRP A 373 -21.19 -15.73 -20.77
CA TRP A 373 -19.93 -15.66 -21.51
C TRP A 373 -20.17 -15.10 -22.92
N VAL A 374 -19.25 -14.24 -23.38
CA VAL A 374 -19.44 -13.43 -24.59
C VAL A 374 -18.51 -13.86 -25.72
N ASP A 375 -19.05 -14.07 -26.91
CA ASP A 375 -18.31 -14.20 -28.16
C ASP A 375 -17.95 -12.81 -28.72
N TYR A 376 -16.90 -12.20 -28.18
CA TYR A 376 -16.48 -10.86 -28.60
C TYR A 376 -16.06 -10.78 -30.07
N GLU A 377 -15.48 -11.84 -30.64
CA GLU A 377 -15.12 -11.88 -32.06
C GLU A 377 -16.37 -11.92 -32.95
N GLY A 378 -17.38 -12.67 -32.51
CA GLY A 378 -18.72 -12.67 -33.13
C GLY A 378 -19.37 -11.29 -33.09
N VAL A 379 -19.39 -10.65 -31.91
CA VAL A 379 -19.91 -9.28 -31.76
C VAL A 379 -19.16 -8.29 -32.65
N GLN A 380 -17.83 -8.41 -32.77
CA GLN A 380 -17.02 -7.55 -33.64
C GLN A 380 -17.38 -7.71 -35.12
N LYS A 381 -17.69 -8.92 -35.59
CA LYS A 381 -18.15 -9.15 -36.98
C LYS A 381 -19.49 -8.47 -37.25
N ASP A 382 -20.36 -8.42 -36.24
CA ASP A 382 -21.70 -7.80 -36.30
C ASP A 382 -21.72 -6.38 -35.70
N GLU A 383 -20.57 -5.72 -35.59
CA GLU A 383 -20.40 -4.39 -34.98
C GLU A 383 -21.36 -3.33 -35.54
N ALA A 384 -21.68 -3.42 -36.84
CA ALA A 384 -22.64 -2.51 -37.48
C ALA A 384 -24.01 -2.53 -36.79
N LYS A 385 -24.51 -3.70 -36.39
CA LYS A 385 -25.79 -3.84 -35.68
C LYS A 385 -25.72 -3.24 -34.28
N LEU A 386 -24.57 -3.36 -33.61
CA LEU A 386 -24.36 -2.74 -32.30
C LEU A 386 -24.33 -1.20 -32.43
N ASN A 387 -23.69 -0.68 -33.48
CA ASN A 387 -23.65 0.76 -33.77
C ASN A 387 -25.05 1.31 -34.06
N GLU A 388 -25.85 0.61 -34.88
CA GLU A 388 -27.24 0.98 -35.15
C GLU A 388 -28.08 1.06 -33.86
N TYR A 389 -27.94 0.08 -32.98
CA TYR A 389 -28.60 0.11 -31.67
C TYR A 389 -28.14 1.29 -30.82
N LEU A 390 -26.83 1.57 -30.76
CA LEU A 390 -26.28 2.72 -30.03
C LEU A 390 -26.80 4.06 -30.60
N GLU A 391 -26.93 4.18 -31.91
CA GLU A 391 -27.53 5.35 -32.57
C GLU A 391 -29.03 5.48 -32.29
N GLN A 392 -29.74 4.37 -32.18
CA GLN A 392 -31.16 4.35 -31.82
C GLN A 392 -31.37 4.88 -30.40
N ILE A 393 -30.66 4.33 -29.41
CA ILE A 393 -30.79 4.75 -28.01
C ILE A 393 -30.28 6.17 -27.78
N ALA A 394 -29.35 6.67 -28.61
CA ALA A 394 -28.92 8.06 -28.59
C ALA A 394 -30.08 9.04 -28.87
N ARG A 395 -31.12 8.61 -29.60
CA ARG A 395 -32.30 9.40 -29.95
C ARG A 395 -33.53 9.08 -29.08
N ALA A 396 -33.40 8.22 -28.07
CA ALA A 396 -34.52 7.84 -27.22
C ALA A 396 -35.13 9.07 -26.50
N PRO A 397 -36.45 9.12 -26.29
CA PRO A 397 -37.12 10.25 -25.63
C PRO A 397 -36.93 10.18 -24.10
N PHE A 398 -35.67 10.20 -23.63
CA PHE A 398 -35.31 9.88 -22.25
C PHE A 398 -36.09 10.71 -21.22
N ALA A 399 -36.38 11.98 -21.50
CA ALA A 399 -37.14 12.85 -20.61
C ALA A 399 -38.56 12.33 -20.34
N ASP A 400 -39.20 11.72 -21.34
CA ASP A 400 -40.61 11.30 -21.32
C ASP A 400 -40.81 9.85 -20.86
N LEU A 401 -39.74 9.07 -20.73
CA LEU A 401 -39.79 7.68 -20.30
C LEU A 401 -40.27 7.54 -18.84
N GLY A 402 -41.07 6.52 -18.55
CA GLY A 402 -41.38 6.11 -17.17
C GLY A 402 -40.16 5.53 -16.45
N ARG A 403 -40.24 5.38 -15.12
CA ARG A 403 -39.14 4.85 -14.28
C ARG A 403 -38.50 3.58 -14.88
N ASN A 404 -39.31 2.57 -15.17
CA ASN A 404 -38.80 1.27 -15.58
C ASN A 404 -38.14 1.32 -16.97
N GLU A 405 -38.72 2.07 -17.91
CA GLU A 405 -38.13 2.28 -19.24
C GLU A 405 -36.81 3.06 -19.15
N LYS A 406 -36.70 4.07 -18.28
CA LYS A 406 -35.42 4.77 -18.03
C LYS A 406 -34.36 3.81 -17.50
N LEU A 407 -34.71 2.97 -16.51
CA LEU A 407 -33.76 2.04 -15.91
C LEU A 407 -33.30 0.98 -16.92
N ALA A 408 -34.23 0.39 -17.67
CA ALA A 408 -33.92 -0.58 -18.72
C ALA A 408 -33.01 0.04 -19.79
N LEU A 409 -33.33 1.24 -20.27
CA LEU A 409 -32.51 1.98 -21.23
C LEU A 409 -31.10 2.23 -20.70
N LEU A 410 -30.94 2.69 -19.46
CA LEU A 410 -29.61 2.99 -18.90
C LEU A 410 -28.75 1.74 -18.69
N ILE A 411 -29.35 0.63 -18.20
CA ILE A 411 -28.63 -0.64 -18.04
C ILE A 411 -28.21 -1.20 -19.41
N ASN A 412 -29.13 -1.20 -20.38
CA ASN A 412 -28.82 -1.67 -21.72
C ASN A 412 -27.76 -0.78 -22.40
N ALA A 413 -27.85 0.54 -22.22
CA ALA A 413 -26.87 1.49 -22.73
C ALA A 413 -25.48 1.23 -22.15
N TYR A 414 -25.37 1.00 -20.84
CA TYR A 414 -24.10 0.67 -20.18
C TYR A 414 -23.51 -0.63 -20.74
N ASN A 415 -24.31 -1.69 -20.82
CA ASN A 415 -23.86 -3.01 -21.28
C ASN A 415 -23.48 -2.99 -22.77
N ALA A 416 -24.29 -2.36 -23.63
CA ALA A 416 -23.98 -2.22 -25.06
C ALA A 416 -22.74 -1.36 -25.31
N SER A 417 -22.59 -0.27 -24.54
CA SER A 417 -21.39 0.58 -24.59
C SER A 417 -20.15 -0.16 -24.10
N THR A 418 -20.28 -1.02 -23.09
CA THR A 418 -19.18 -1.88 -22.63
C THR A 418 -18.79 -2.92 -23.69
N LEU A 419 -19.76 -3.57 -24.33
CA LEU A 419 -19.48 -4.46 -25.49
C LEU A 419 -18.72 -3.71 -26.58
N LYS A 420 -19.19 -2.50 -26.93
CA LYS A 420 -18.56 -1.64 -27.92
C LYS A 420 -17.13 -1.25 -27.54
N LEU A 421 -16.91 -0.87 -26.28
CA LEU A 421 -15.59 -0.56 -25.75
C LEU A 421 -14.62 -1.73 -25.90
N VAL A 422 -15.07 -2.96 -25.61
CA VAL A 422 -14.21 -4.15 -25.73
C VAL A 422 -13.86 -4.42 -27.19
N ILE A 423 -14.85 -4.49 -28.10
CA ILE A 423 -14.60 -4.87 -29.50
C ILE A 423 -13.73 -3.85 -30.26
N GLU A 424 -13.75 -2.57 -29.86
CA GLU A 424 -12.88 -1.53 -30.40
C GLU A 424 -11.41 -1.69 -30.00
N ASN A 425 -11.14 -2.43 -28.93
CA ASN A 425 -9.81 -2.58 -28.35
C ASN A 425 -9.27 -4.01 -28.48
N LEU A 426 -9.94 -4.91 -29.20
CA LEU A 426 -9.42 -6.27 -29.40
C LEU A 426 -8.10 -6.25 -30.20
N PRO A 427 -7.12 -7.12 -29.84
CA PRO A 427 -7.15 -8.07 -28.73
C PRO A 427 -6.80 -7.41 -27.38
N VAL A 428 -7.58 -7.72 -26.34
CA VAL A 428 -7.33 -7.35 -24.93
C VAL A 428 -7.62 -8.53 -24.02
N GLU A 429 -6.80 -8.74 -23.00
CA GLU A 429 -7.00 -9.81 -22.01
C GLU A 429 -7.88 -9.36 -20.85
N SER A 430 -7.83 -8.07 -20.51
CA SER A 430 -8.68 -7.42 -19.53
C SER A 430 -9.23 -6.09 -20.07
N ILE A 431 -10.45 -5.74 -19.66
CA ILE A 431 -10.95 -4.36 -19.82
C ILE A 431 -10.00 -3.35 -19.13
N ARG A 432 -9.17 -3.81 -18.17
CA ARG A 432 -8.21 -2.96 -17.48
C ARG A 432 -7.02 -2.54 -18.35
N ASP A 433 -6.76 -3.25 -19.44
CA ASP A 433 -5.64 -2.97 -20.35
C ASP A 433 -5.95 -1.83 -21.33
N ILE A 434 -7.24 -1.49 -21.50
CA ILE A 434 -7.67 -0.36 -22.30
C ILE A 434 -7.21 0.94 -21.62
N ALA A 435 -6.78 1.94 -22.40
CA ALA A 435 -6.27 3.19 -21.85
C ALA A 435 -7.31 3.89 -20.96
N GLU A 436 -6.88 4.42 -19.80
CA GLU A 436 -7.77 5.10 -18.85
C GLU A 436 -8.61 6.22 -19.48
N SER A 437 -8.01 6.99 -20.40
CA SER A 437 -8.68 8.05 -21.16
C SER A 437 -9.80 7.57 -22.08
N GLN A 438 -9.92 6.26 -22.33
CA GLN A 438 -10.90 5.65 -23.23
C GLN A 438 -11.93 4.77 -22.49
N ARG A 439 -11.72 4.47 -21.20
CA ARG A 439 -12.53 3.54 -20.41
C ARG A 439 -13.72 4.22 -19.71
N TRP A 440 -13.91 3.95 -18.41
CA TRP A 440 -15.12 4.26 -17.68
C TRP A 440 -15.42 5.75 -17.54
N ASP A 441 -14.39 6.59 -17.52
CA ASP A 441 -14.51 8.06 -17.42
C ASP A 441 -14.58 8.76 -18.79
N ALA A 442 -14.40 8.04 -19.89
CA ALA A 442 -14.46 8.64 -21.22
C ALA A 442 -15.90 9.04 -21.56
N VAL A 443 -16.16 10.35 -21.68
CA VAL A 443 -17.47 10.90 -22.05
C VAL A 443 -17.67 10.78 -23.56
N ARG A 444 -18.34 9.71 -24.00
CA ARG A 444 -18.52 9.40 -25.43
C ARG A 444 -19.82 8.66 -25.78
N TRP A 445 -20.54 8.13 -24.80
CA TRP A 445 -21.71 7.29 -25.02
C TRP A 445 -22.97 8.14 -25.09
N LYS A 446 -23.62 8.15 -26.25
CA LYS A 446 -24.82 8.94 -26.48
C LYS A 446 -26.06 8.16 -26.07
N VAL A 447 -26.84 8.71 -25.14
CA VAL A 447 -28.06 8.09 -24.62
C VAL A 447 -29.10 9.19 -24.41
N GLY A 448 -30.27 9.07 -25.03
CA GLY A 448 -31.38 9.95 -24.74
C GLY A 448 -31.14 11.44 -25.02
N GLY A 449 -30.37 11.77 -26.06
CA GLY A 449 -29.96 13.14 -26.40
C GLY A 449 -28.81 13.71 -25.55
N GLN A 450 -28.26 12.95 -24.59
CA GLN A 450 -27.11 13.33 -23.78
C GLN A 450 -25.89 12.48 -24.14
N THR A 451 -24.69 12.93 -23.74
CA THR A 451 -23.44 12.17 -23.88
C THR A 451 -22.84 11.97 -22.50
N TRP A 452 -22.59 10.72 -22.13
CA TRP A 452 -22.09 10.33 -20.81
C TRP A 452 -20.90 9.38 -20.92
N SER A 453 -20.14 9.28 -19.84
CA SER A 453 -19.24 8.15 -19.61
C SER A 453 -19.98 6.96 -18.99
N LEU A 454 -19.35 5.78 -18.94
CA LEU A 454 -19.94 4.61 -18.25
C LEU A 454 -20.12 4.91 -16.75
N ASN A 455 -19.13 5.57 -16.13
CA ASN A 455 -19.22 6.00 -14.73
C ASN A 455 -20.36 7.00 -14.51
N GLN A 456 -20.61 7.92 -15.45
CA GLN A 456 -21.74 8.85 -15.33
C GLN A 456 -23.09 8.13 -15.45
N ILE A 457 -23.22 7.17 -16.37
CA ILE A 457 -24.44 6.35 -16.48
C ILE A 457 -24.70 5.65 -15.14
N GLU A 458 -23.70 5.02 -14.55
CA GLU A 458 -23.87 4.29 -13.29
C GLU A 458 -24.06 5.22 -12.08
N HIS A 459 -23.12 6.14 -11.84
CA HIS A 459 -23.00 6.88 -10.59
C HIS A 459 -23.76 8.21 -10.58
N GLU A 460 -24.14 8.76 -11.73
CA GLU A 460 -24.90 10.01 -11.82
C GLU A 460 -26.33 9.81 -12.33
N GLN A 461 -26.57 8.79 -13.19
CA GLN A 461 -27.89 8.53 -13.77
C GLN A 461 -28.64 7.39 -13.09
N ILE A 462 -27.98 6.29 -12.70
CA ILE A 462 -28.64 5.14 -12.06
C ILE A 462 -28.64 5.28 -10.52
N ARG A 463 -27.48 5.10 -9.86
CA ARG A 463 -27.38 4.98 -8.39
C ARG A 463 -28.10 6.08 -7.59
N PRO A 464 -28.00 7.39 -7.94
CA PRO A 464 -28.65 8.43 -7.16
C PRO A 464 -30.15 8.57 -7.45
N ASN A 465 -30.64 8.07 -8.58
CA ASN A 465 -32.00 8.36 -9.06
C ASN A 465 -32.96 7.16 -8.99
N PHE A 466 -32.45 5.94 -8.69
CA PHE A 466 -33.26 4.74 -8.48
C PHE A 466 -32.94 4.10 -7.14
N ALA A 467 -33.96 3.81 -6.34
CA ALA A 467 -33.82 3.02 -5.13
C ALA A 467 -33.74 1.52 -5.46
N GLU A 468 -32.70 1.13 -6.20
CA GLU A 468 -32.57 -0.20 -6.78
C GLU A 468 -31.13 -0.73 -6.65
N PRO A 469 -30.77 -1.40 -5.55
CA PRO A 469 -29.42 -1.93 -5.34
C PRO A 469 -29.07 -3.11 -6.27
N ARG A 470 -30.07 -3.77 -6.89
CA ARG A 470 -29.84 -4.93 -7.78
C ARG A 470 -29.14 -4.55 -9.09
N ILE A 471 -29.04 -3.26 -9.41
CA ILE A 471 -28.31 -2.78 -10.59
C ILE A 471 -26.84 -3.22 -10.62
N HIS A 472 -26.24 -3.45 -9.45
CA HIS A 472 -24.86 -3.96 -9.33
C HIS A 472 -24.68 -5.38 -9.88
N PHE A 473 -25.77 -6.12 -10.08
CA PHE A 473 -25.78 -7.43 -10.72
C PHE A 473 -26.26 -7.39 -12.19
N ALA A 474 -26.49 -6.19 -12.72
CA ALA A 474 -27.02 -5.95 -14.05
C ALA A 474 -26.08 -5.14 -14.95
N LEU A 475 -25.25 -4.28 -14.36
CA LEU A 475 -24.21 -3.51 -15.04
C LEU A 475 -22.94 -4.37 -15.16
N VAL A 476 -22.59 -4.75 -16.39
CA VAL A 476 -21.52 -5.72 -16.63
C VAL A 476 -20.29 -5.04 -17.20
N CYS A 477 -19.21 -5.03 -16.42
CA CYS A 477 -17.92 -4.45 -16.74
C CYS A 477 -17.00 -5.34 -17.62
N ALA A 478 -17.56 -6.34 -18.29
CA ALA A 478 -16.84 -7.30 -19.15
C ALA A 478 -15.72 -8.13 -18.49
N ALA A 479 -15.63 -8.19 -17.16
CA ALA A 479 -14.69 -9.05 -16.46
C ALA A 479 -15.35 -10.35 -15.98
N VAL A 480 -14.55 -11.42 -15.80
CA VAL A 480 -14.99 -12.72 -15.29
C VAL A 480 -15.68 -12.58 -13.92
N GLY A 481 -15.15 -11.72 -13.05
CA GLY A 481 -15.72 -11.42 -11.72
C GLY A 481 -16.94 -10.49 -11.73
N CYS A 482 -17.24 -9.82 -12.86
CA CYS A 482 -18.49 -9.06 -13.01
C CYS A 482 -19.69 -10.03 -12.96
N PRO A 483 -20.92 -9.56 -12.68
CA PRO A 483 -22.11 -10.40 -12.85
C PRO A 483 -22.22 -10.88 -14.31
N PRO A 484 -22.90 -12.00 -14.58
CA PRO A 484 -23.02 -12.52 -15.93
C PRO A 484 -23.79 -11.53 -16.81
N LEU A 485 -23.33 -11.33 -18.04
CA LEU A 485 -24.09 -10.58 -19.03
C LEU A 485 -25.31 -11.41 -19.43
N ARG A 486 -26.50 -10.86 -19.20
CA ARG A 486 -27.74 -11.53 -19.59
C ARG A 486 -27.79 -11.68 -21.12
N ASN A 487 -28.17 -12.87 -21.61
CA ASN A 487 -28.37 -13.13 -23.04
C ASN A 487 -29.65 -12.51 -23.64
N THR A 488 -30.34 -11.64 -22.89
CA THR A 488 -31.53 -10.90 -23.32
C THR A 488 -31.44 -9.47 -22.82
N ALA A 489 -31.93 -8.52 -23.63
CA ALA A 489 -31.95 -7.11 -23.23
C ALA A 489 -32.97 -6.87 -22.12
N TYR A 490 -32.71 -5.88 -21.27
CA TYR A 490 -33.66 -5.46 -20.25
C TYR A 490 -34.85 -4.74 -20.87
N GLN A 491 -36.05 -4.97 -20.37
CA GLN A 491 -37.30 -4.37 -20.86
C GLN A 491 -38.02 -3.68 -19.70
N GLY A 492 -38.60 -2.49 -19.88
CA GLY A 492 -39.22 -1.77 -18.76
C GLY A 492 -40.38 -2.53 -18.14
N GLU A 493 -41.18 -3.25 -18.92
CA GLU A 493 -42.28 -4.08 -18.39
C GLU A 493 -41.80 -5.23 -17.49
N ARG A 494 -40.55 -5.70 -17.69
CA ARG A 494 -39.98 -6.87 -17.01
C ARG A 494 -38.76 -6.57 -16.15
N ILE A 495 -38.38 -5.30 -16.00
CA ILE A 495 -37.13 -4.91 -15.36
C ILE A 495 -36.98 -5.48 -13.95
N ALA A 496 -38.06 -5.47 -13.16
CA ALA A 496 -38.05 -5.99 -11.80
C ALA A 496 -37.83 -7.51 -11.76
N GLU A 497 -38.46 -8.25 -12.67
CA GLU A 497 -38.29 -9.70 -12.84
C GLU A 497 -36.85 -10.03 -13.29
N GLN A 498 -36.32 -9.30 -14.27
CA GLN A 498 -34.98 -9.54 -14.82
C GLN A 498 -33.87 -9.24 -13.81
N LEU A 499 -34.00 -8.14 -13.05
CA LEU A 499 -33.07 -7.81 -11.96
C LEU A 499 -33.12 -8.84 -10.83
N GLN A 500 -34.31 -9.33 -10.50
CA GLN A 500 -34.50 -10.41 -9.53
C GLN A 500 -33.77 -11.68 -9.98
N GLN A 501 -34.01 -12.12 -11.22
CA GLN A 501 -33.38 -13.33 -11.80
C GLN A 501 -31.85 -13.24 -11.81
N GLN A 502 -31.29 -12.10 -12.22
CA GLN A 502 -29.84 -11.90 -12.20
C GLN A 502 -29.26 -11.95 -10.79
N THR A 503 -29.95 -11.32 -9.84
CA THR A 503 -29.51 -11.34 -8.44
C THR A 503 -29.55 -12.77 -7.90
N GLU A 504 -30.62 -13.52 -8.15
CA GLU A 504 -30.71 -14.94 -7.78
C GLU A 504 -29.61 -15.79 -8.43
N TYR A 505 -29.32 -15.58 -9.71
CA TYR A 505 -28.25 -16.31 -10.40
C TYR A 505 -26.91 -16.10 -9.69
N VAL A 506 -26.55 -14.84 -9.39
CA VAL A 506 -25.31 -14.50 -8.67
C VAL A 506 -25.23 -15.20 -7.30
N HIS A 507 -26.34 -15.38 -6.60
CA HIS A 507 -26.37 -16.02 -5.27
C HIS A 507 -26.43 -17.55 -5.29
N ARG A 508 -26.53 -18.16 -6.48
CA ARG A 508 -26.54 -19.62 -6.65
C ARG A 508 -25.22 -20.18 -7.19
N HIS A 509 -24.23 -19.32 -7.41
CA HIS A 509 -22.98 -19.68 -8.06
C HIS A 509 -21.76 -19.26 -7.23
N ALA A 510 -20.79 -20.18 -7.15
CA ALA A 510 -19.62 -20.07 -6.26
C ALA A 510 -18.69 -18.90 -6.64
N THR A 511 -18.73 -18.44 -7.90
CA THR A 511 -17.97 -17.25 -8.35
C THR A 511 -18.32 -16.01 -7.54
N TRP A 512 -19.56 -15.89 -7.04
CA TRP A 512 -20.01 -14.67 -6.38
C TRP A 512 -20.63 -14.85 -5.00
N PHE A 513 -21.02 -16.08 -4.62
CA PHE A 513 -21.63 -16.36 -3.33
C PHE A 513 -21.26 -17.75 -2.83
N GLU A 514 -20.74 -17.80 -1.60
CA GLU A 514 -20.52 -19.06 -0.88
C GLU A 514 -20.90 -18.86 0.59
N PHE A 515 -21.70 -19.78 1.13
CA PHE A 515 -22.07 -19.78 2.54
C PHE A 515 -21.81 -21.17 3.15
N GLU A 516 -20.96 -21.20 4.16
CA GLU A 516 -20.58 -22.39 4.92
C GLU A 516 -21.22 -22.30 6.31
N SER A 517 -22.31 -23.04 6.50
CA SER A 517 -23.14 -22.96 7.72
C SER A 517 -22.44 -23.56 8.95
N ASP A 518 -21.56 -24.54 8.75
CA ASP A 518 -20.76 -25.20 9.77
C ASP A 518 -19.63 -24.31 10.31
N GLU A 519 -18.95 -23.58 9.41
CA GLU A 519 -17.90 -22.62 9.79
C GLU A 519 -18.47 -21.23 10.15
N SER A 520 -19.77 -21.03 9.97
CA SER A 520 -20.44 -19.72 10.06
C SER A 520 -19.69 -18.67 9.24
N ARG A 521 -19.42 -19.00 7.97
CA ARG A 521 -18.59 -18.19 7.09
C ARG A 521 -19.33 -17.83 5.82
N LEU A 522 -19.42 -16.53 5.53
CA LEU A 522 -20.10 -15.98 4.37
C LEU A 522 -19.08 -15.30 3.47
N ARG A 523 -18.93 -15.78 2.22
CA ARG A 523 -18.05 -15.19 1.22
C ARG A 523 -18.88 -14.59 0.10
N LEU A 524 -18.74 -13.28 -0.09
CA LEU A 524 -19.49 -12.51 -1.09
C LEU A 524 -18.55 -11.94 -2.16
N THR A 525 -19.07 -11.75 -3.37
CA THR A 525 -18.37 -10.99 -4.43
C THR A 525 -17.97 -9.58 -3.94
N ARG A 526 -16.84 -9.08 -4.47
CA ARG A 526 -16.33 -7.72 -4.20
C ARG A 526 -17.33 -6.60 -4.53
N LEU A 527 -18.36 -6.86 -5.32
CA LEU A 527 -19.43 -5.87 -5.58
C LEU A 527 -20.11 -5.43 -4.27
N TYR A 528 -20.32 -6.36 -3.32
CA TYR A 528 -20.86 -6.05 -2.00
C TYR A 528 -19.92 -5.17 -1.16
N ASP A 529 -18.62 -5.29 -1.37
CA ASP A 529 -17.61 -4.49 -0.69
C ASP A 529 -17.57 -3.06 -1.26
N TRP A 530 -17.43 -2.95 -2.59
CA TRP A 530 -17.36 -1.66 -3.30
C TRP A 530 -18.64 -0.84 -3.17
N TYR A 531 -19.81 -1.49 -3.25
CA TYR A 531 -21.11 -0.84 -3.19
C TYR A 531 -21.87 -1.09 -1.88
N ARG A 532 -21.13 -1.40 -0.80
CA ARG A 532 -21.69 -1.66 0.53
C ARG A 532 -22.72 -0.62 0.97
N GLY A 533 -22.47 0.65 0.65
CA GLY A 533 -23.36 1.76 1.00
C GLY A 533 -24.76 1.60 0.40
N ASP A 534 -24.85 1.11 -0.83
CA ASP A 534 -26.10 0.98 -1.57
C ASP A 534 -26.93 -0.19 -0.97
N PHE A 535 -26.31 -1.36 -0.76
CA PHE A 535 -26.97 -2.50 -0.10
C PHE A 535 -27.41 -2.18 1.34
N LYS A 536 -26.58 -1.43 2.08
CA LYS A 536 -26.89 -1.02 3.45
C LYS A 536 -28.10 -0.09 3.50
N GLN A 537 -28.22 0.84 2.55
CA GLN A 537 -29.38 1.73 2.47
C GLN A 537 -30.67 0.95 2.18
N ALA A 538 -30.60 -0.15 1.41
CA ALA A 538 -31.76 -0.96 1.10
C ALA A 538 -32.19 -1.91 2.24
N GLU A 539 -31.25 -2.59 2.90
CA GLU A 539 -31.56 -3.70 3.83
C GLU A 539 -30.84 -3.61 5.19
N GLY A 540 -30.17 -2.50 5.48
CA GLY A 540 -29.45 -2.26 6.74
C GLY A 540 -28.06 -2.90 6.83
N SER A 541 -27.79 -3.96 6.05
CA SER A 541 -26.47 -4.59 5.92
C SER A 541 -26.34 -5.37 4.60
N VAL A 542 -25.10 -5.66 4.18
CA VAL A 542 -24.84 -6.53 3.01
C VAL A 542 -25.28 -7.97 3.26
N THR A 543 -25.15 -8.45 4.50
CA THR A 543 -25.56 -9.80 4.91
C THR A 543 -27.07 -9.96 4.88
N ASN A 544 -27.82 -8.95 5.35
CA ASN A 544 -29.29 -8.92 5.29
C ASN A 544 -29.77 -8.96 3.83
N PHE A 545 -29.12 -8.18 2.97
CA PHE A 545 -29.46 -8.19 1.55
C PHE A 545 -29.20 -9.56 0.92
N ALA A 546 -28.03 -10.16 1.16
CA ALA A 546 -27.67 -11.48 0.63
C ALA A 546 -28.62 -12.59 1.15
N ALA A 547 -29.06 -12.50 2.41
CA ALA A 547 -30.00 -13.46 3.01
C ALA A 547 -31.36 -13.52 2.31
N LYS A 548 -31.75 -12.48 1.55
CA LYS A 548 -32.97 -12.53 0.73
C LYS A 548 -32.89 -13.56 -0.41
N TYR A 549 -31.68 -13.98 -0.78
CA TYR A 549 -31.42 -14.83 -1.94
C TYR A 549 -30.78 -16.18 -1.56
N SER A 550 -30.52 -16.42 -0.27
CA SER A 550 -30.06 -17.71 0.26
C SER A 550 -30.89 -18.11 1.47
N SER A 551 -31.68 -19.19 1.33
CA SER A 551 -32.49 -19.72 2.43
C SER A 551 -31.63 -20.19 3.60
N GLU A 552 -30.49 -20.80 3.32
CA GLU A 552 -29.54 -21.29 4.32
C GLU A 552 -28.95 -20.14 5.15
N LEU A 553 -28.52 -19.06 4.47
CA LEU A 553 -28.01 -17.88 5.17
C LEU A 553 -29.12 -17.20 5.99
N ARG A 554 -30.34 -17.10 5.44
CA ARG A 554 -31.48 -16.54 6.16
C ARG A 554 -31.79 -17.35 7.43
N GLU A 555 -31.84 -18.67 7.33
CA GLU A 555 -32.07 -19.57 8.48
C GLU A 555 -30.96 -19.45 9.52
N ALA A 556 -29.70 -19.36 9.10
CA ALA A 556 -28.58 -19.14 10.01
C ALA A 556 -28.71 -17.79 10.76
N MET A 557 -29.08 -16.72 10.06
CA MET A 557 -29.29 -15.40 10.67
C MET A 557 -30.51 -15.37 11.59
N GLU A 558 -31.59 -16.06 11.24
CA GLU A 558 -32.78 -16.24 12.11
C GLU A 558 -32.45 -17.05 13.37
N ALA A 559 -31.48 -17.96 13.29
CA ALA A 559 -30.92 -18.69 14.43
C ALA A 559 -29.87 -17.89 15.24
N GLU A 560 -29.80 -16.57 15.04
CA GLU A 560 -28.86 -15.64 15.69
C GLU A 560 -27.38 -15.95 15.41
N GLN A 561 -27.07 -16.74 14.37
CA GLN A 561 -25.70 -16.90 13.92
C GLN A 561 -25.24 -15.61 13.23
N SER A 562 -24.07 -15.13 13.61
CA SER A 562 -23.42 -13.97 13.01
C SER A 562 -22.25 -14.44 12.14
N PRO A 563 -22.49 -14.79 10.87
CA PRO A 563 -21.45 -15.34 10.03
C PRO A 563 -20.32 -14.33 9.80
N THR A 564 -19.09 -14.83 9.84
CA THR A 564 -17.91 -14.04 9.53
C THR A 564 -17.91 -13.72 8.04
N LEU A 565 -17.94 -12.44 7.71
CA LEU A 565 -17.99 -11.95 6.33
C LEU A 565 -16.58 -11.88 5.73
N ASP A 566 -16.43 -12.49 4.57
CA ASP A 566 -15.21 -12.52 3.76
C ASP A 566 -15.53 -12.17 2.29
N TRP A 567 -14.50 -11.85 1.52
CA TRP A 567 -14.63 -11.46 0.11
C TRP A 567 -14.04 -12.50 -0.84
N LEU A 568 -14.81 -12.89 -1.85
CA LEU A 568 -14.33 -13.69 -2.96
C LEU A 568 -13.32 -12.89 -3.82
N PRO A 569 -12.33 -13.56 -4.44
CA PRO A 569 -11.43 -12.92 -5.37
C PRO A 569 -12.19 -12.34 -6.57
N TYR A 570 -11.69 -11.24 -7.13
CA TYR A 570 -12.29 -10.62 -8.31
C TYR A 570 -11.37 -10.77 -9.51
N ASP A 571 -11.83 -11.53 -10.49
CA ASP A 571 -11.08 -11.82 -11.70
C ASP A 571 -11.35 -10.75 -12.78
N TRP A 572 -10.29 -10.01 -13.14
CA TRP A 572 -10.35 -8.92 -14.11
C TRP A 572 -10.16 -9.36 -15.56
N ARG A 573 -9.87 -10.65 -15.82
CA ARG A 573 -9.81 -11.17 -17.19
C ARG A 573 -11.14 -10.97 -17.88
N LEU A 574 -11.12 -10.79 -19.19
CA LEU A 574 -12.29 -10.54 -20.00
C LEU A 574 -13.26 -11.73 -19.91
N ASN A 575 -14.57 -11.50 -19.76
CA ASN A 575 -15.60 -12.55 -19.74
C ASN A 575 -15.91 -13.14 -21.13
N GLY A 576 -14.89 -13.27 -21.97
CA GLY A 576 -15.00 -13.88 -23.29
C GLY A 576 -15.00 -15.41 -23.23
N LEU A 577 -15.48 -16.06 -24.30
CA LEU A 577 -15.50 -17.54 -24.41
C LEU A 577 -14.14 -18.20 -24.13
N ASN A 578 -13.03 -17.54 -24.43
CA ASN A 578 -11.68 -18.07 -24.19
C ASN A 578 -11.34 -18.19 -22.69
N ASN A 579 -12.02 -17.46 -21.82
CA ASN A 579 -11.87 -17.53 -20.36
C ASN A 579 -13.02 -18.28 -19.68
N GLN A 580 -13.86 -18.98 -20.46
CA GLN A 580 -15.02 -19.69 -19.93
C GLN A 580 -14.62 -20.73 -18.89
N GLN A 581 -15.26 -20.64 -17.73
CA GLN A 581 -15.10 -21.56 -16.61
C GLN A 581 -16.46 -21.74 -15.91
N PRO A 582 -16.62 -22.78 -15.08
CA PRO A 582 -17.81 -22.90 -14.23
C PRO A 582 -18.03 -21.63 -13.42
N ARG A 583 -19.28 -21.18 -13.35
CA ARG A 583 -19.70 -20.05 -12.52
C ARG A 583 -19.87 -20.49 -11.07
#